data_AF-W2L0S3-F1
#
_entry.id   AF-W2L0S3-F1
#
_cell.length_a   1.000
_cell.length_b   1.000
_cell.length_c   1.000
_cell.angle_alpha   90.00
_cell.angle_beta   90.00
_cell.angle_gamma   90.00
#
_symmetry.space_group_name_H-M   'P 1'
#
loop_
_entity.id
_entity.type
_entity.pdbx_description
1 polymer ?
#
loop_
_entity_poly.entity_id
_entity_poly.type
_entity_poly.pdbx_seq_one_letter_code
_entity_poly.pdbx_strand_id
1 'polypeptide(L)'
;MQQKAVWSVLASQCFFTLFNQISFSGPALIITVWAGASGDNPFVQQLMYYGATIVTVLVWRYYFMNRPWRSFYSACPLLLVVPQLIVSILVSQDILRDRLFYRLMTLFNSASFAIGWIGSVVPLTEIIQEGSEGAMVGLTLSLYFLVGIFVQTNSVGLFEGSNFYDVAEVAVDTTRARGDVLKALILNYGINALS
;
A
#
# COMPACT_ATOMS: atom_id res chain seq x y z
N MET A 1 -16.39 -26.41 12.49
CA MET A 1 -15.11 -26.42 11.75
C MET A 1 -14.99 -25.20 10.83
N GLN A 2 -15.95 -24.95 9.93
CA GLN A 2 -15.93 -23.80 9.01
C GLN A 2 -15.92 -22.43 9.70
N GLN A 3 -16.75 -22.22 10.73
CA GLN A 3 -16.79 -20.93 11.45
C GLN A 3 -15.43 -20.55 12.08
N LYS A 4 -14.68 -21.54 12.60
CA LYS A 4 -13.33 -21.32 13.12
C LYS A 4 -12.35 -20.91 12.02
N ALA A 5 -12.47 -21.49 10.83
CA ALA A 5 -11.64 -21.12 9.68
C ALA A 5 -11.94 -19.69 9.21
N VAL A 6 -13.22 -19.31 9.14
CA VAL A 6 -13.66 -17.95 8.79
C VAL A 6 -13.06 -16.91 9.73
N TRP A 7 -13.18 -17.12 11.05
CA TRP A 7 -12.60 -16.20 12.04
C TRP A 7 -11.08 -16.14 11.98
N SER A 8 -10.41 -17.26 11.70
CA SER A 8 -8.95 -17.28 11.53
C SER A 8 -8.50 -16.46 10.32
N VAL A 9 -9.22 -16.55 9.20
CA VAL A 9 -8.91 -15.79 7.97
C VAL A 9 -9.20 -14.30 8.17
N LEU A 10 -10.30 -13.96 8.85
CA LEU A 10 -10.61 -12.58 9.23
C LEU A 10 -9.53 -11.97 10.12
N ALA A 11 -9.06 -12.72 11.13
CA ALA A 11 -8.00 -12.27 12.02
C ALA A 11 -6.69 -12.03 11.24
N SER A 12 -6.30 -12.94 10.34
CA SER A 12 -5.12 -12.73 9.50
C SER A 12 -5.27 -11.51 8.58
N GLN A 13 -6.46 -11.30 8.02
CA GLN A 13 -6.72 -10.13 7.17
C GLN A 13 -6.66 -8.82 7.95
N CYS A 14 -7.08 -8.85 9.22
CA CYS A 14 -6.96 -7.70 10.13
C CYS A 14 -5.50 -7.32 10.36
N PHE A 15 -4.64 -8.31 10.70
CA PHE A 15 -3.19 -8.07 10.84
C PHE A 15 -2.57 -7.56 9.54
N PHE A 16 -2.91 -8.20 8.41
CA PHE A 16 -2.44 -7.77 7.09
C PHE A 16 -2.80 -6.30 6.82
N THR A 17 -4.05 -5.92 7.09
CA THR A 17 -4.53 -4.55 6.92
C THR A 17 -3.84 -3.58 7.86
N LEU A 18 -3.63 -3.96 9.12
CA LEU A 18 -2.98 -3.11 10.12
C LEU A 18 -1.58 -2.69 9.67
N PHE A 19 -0.75 -3.65 9.27
CA PHE A 19 0.62 -3.35 8.83
C PHE A 19 0.64 -2.55 7.53
N ASN A 20 -0.22 -2.89 6.56
CA ASN A 20 -0.26 -2.21 5.27
C ASN A 20 -0.74 -0.75 5.35
N GLN A 21 -1.57 -0.41 6.37
CA GLN A 21 -2.09 0.95 6.56
C GLN A 21 -1.10 1.89 7.27
N ILE A 22 0.03 1.39 7.80
CA ILE A 22 1.04 2.23 8.44
C ILE A 22 1.84 2.96 7.37
N SER A 23 1.57 4.25 7.20
CA SER A 23 2.23 5.09 6.19
C SER A 23 2.88 6.32 6.82
N PHE A 24 4.07 6.68 6.34
CA PHE A 24 4.79 7.88 6.76
C PHE A 24 4.57 8.96 5.70
N SER A 25 3.58 9.82 5.93
CA SER A 25 3.12 10.81 4.94
C SER A 25 4.18 11.86 4.61
N GLY A 26 4.96 12.33 5.59
CA GLY A 26 6.00 13.34 5.40
C GLY A 26 7.10 12.94 4.40
N PRO A 27 7.85 11.85 4.66
CA PRO A 27 8.86 11.35 3.73
C PRO A 27 8.32 11.05 2.33
N ALA A 28 7.09 10.50 2.24
CA ALA A 28 6.47 10.18 0.95
C ALA A 28 6.17 11.43 0.12
N LEU A 29 5.76 12.53 0.76
CA LEU A 29 5.55 13.82 0.10
C LEU A 29 6.87 14.46 -0.37
N ILE A 30 7.97 14.27 0.36
CA ILE A 30 9.27 14.79 -0.08
C ILE A 30 9.72 14.11 -1.37
N ILE A 31 9.52 12.80 -1.48
CA ILE A 31 9.82 12.07 -2.71
C ILE A 31 8.99 12.56 -3.90
N THR A 32 7.70 12.85 -3.70
CA THR A 32 6.85 13.35 -4.81
C THR A 32 7.35 14.71 -5.30
N VAL A 33 7.81 15.57 -4.38
CA VAL A 33 8.41 16.87 -4.71
C VAL A 33 9.75 16.70 -5.41
N TRP A 34 10.65 15.85 -4.91
CA TRP A 34 11.96 15.59 -5.53
C TRP A 34 11.85 14.91 -6.90
N ALA A 35 10.82 14.10 -7.14
CA ALA A 35 10.53 13.52 -8.44
C ALA A 35 9.87 14.50 -9.43
N GLY A 36 9.58 15.74 -9.02
CA GLY A 36 8.91 16.74 -9.86
C GLY A 36 7.44 16.41 -10.17
N ALA A 37 6.82 15.53 -9.38
CA ALA A 37 5.45 15.05 -9.59
C ALA A 37 4.40 15.82 -8.75
N SER A 38 4.80 16.88 -8.02
CA SER A 38 3.91 17.66 -7.15
C SER A 38 2.87 18.50 -7.90
N GLY A 39 3.15 18.87 -9.16
CA GLY A 39 2.26 19.65 -10.02
C GLY A 39 1.33 18.81 -10.91
N ASP A 40 1.14 17.53 -10.58
CA ASP A 40 0.31 16.62 -11.38
C ASP A 40 -1.17 16.96 -11.27
N ASN A 41 -1.88 16.86 -12.40
CA ASN A 41 -3.33 16.96 -12.37
C ASN A 41 -3.91 15.77 -11.59
N PRO A 42 -4.56 16.00 -10.43
CA PRO A 42 -5.03 14.93 -9.56
C PRO A 42 -6.06 14.03 -10.25
N PHE A 43 -6.85 14.58 -11.18
CA PHE A 43 -7.83 13.81 -11.93
C PHE A 43 -7.17 12.75 -12.84
N VAL A 44 -6.10 13.11 -13.53
CA VAL A 44 -5.37 12.19 -14.41
C VAL A 44 -4.71 11.09 -13.58
N GLN A 45 -4.13 11.44 -12.45
CA GLN A 45 -3.52 10.48 -11.54
C GLN A 45 -4.55 9.49 -10.99
N GLN A 46 -5.73 9.96 -10.59
CA GLN A 46 -6.81 9.11 -10.11
C GLN A 46 -7.37 8.19 -11.21
N LEU A 47 -7.53 8.69 -12.43
CA LEU A 47 -7.92 7.89 -13.59
C LEU A 47 -6.93 6.74 -13.84
N MET A 48 -5.62 7.03 -13.76
CA MET A 48 -4.57 6.02 -13.93
C MET A 48 -4.60 4.97 -12.83
N TYR A 49 -4.80 5.37 -11.58
CA TYR A 49 -4.91 4.44 -10.45
C TYR A 49 -6.14 3.52 -10.59
N TYR A 50 -7.31 4.06 -10.92
CA TYR A 50 -8.48 3.21 -11.17
C TYR A 50 -8.31 2.32 -12.41
N GLY A 51 -7.66 2.82 -13.46
CA GLY A 51 -7.32 2.02 -14.64
C GLY A 51 -6.43 0.84 -14.27
N ALA A 52 -5.38 1.06 -13.48
CA ALA A 52 -4.48 0.01 -12.99
C ALA A 52 -5.21 -1.01 -12.10
N THR A 53 -6.12 -0.56 -11.23
CA THR A 53 -6.98 -1.44 -10.44
C THR A 53 -7.85 -2.33 -11.33
N ILE A 54 -8.52 -1.77 -12.33
CA ILE A 54 -9.36 -2.53 -13.28
C ILE A 54 -8.53 -3.56 -14.04
N VAL A 55 -7.36 -3.17 -14.56
CA VAL A 55 -6.45 -4.09 -15.26
C VAL A 55 -6.03 -5.24 -14.34
N THR A 56 -5.72 -4.94 -13.07
CA THR A 56 -5.33 -5.97 -12.09
C THR A 56 -6.47 -6.94 -11.80
N VAL A 57 -7.72 -6.45 -11.67
CA VAL A 57 -8.91 -7.29 -11.51
C VAL A 57 -9.15 -8.18 -12.75
N LEU A 58 -8.94 -7.65 -13.96
CA LEU A 58 -9.07 -8.42 -15.20
C LEU A 58 -8.00 -9.52 -15.27
N VAL A 59 -6.74 -9.20 -14.97
CA VAL A 59 -5.65 -10.19 -14.91
C VAL A 59 -5.97 -11.28 -13.89
N TRP A 60 -6.48 -10.92 -12.72
CA TRP A 60 -6.92 -11.89 -11.73
C TRP A 60 -8.02 -12.82 -12.28
N ARG A 61 -9.05 -12.25 -12.90
CA ARG A 61 -10.18 -13.00 -13.49
C ARG A 61 -9.71 -14.03 -14.54
N TYR A 62 -8.81 -13.64 -15.44
CA TYR A 62 -8.39 -14.51 -16.54
C TYR A 62 -7.33 -15.55 -16.14
N TYR A 63 -6.42 -15.22 -15.23
CA TYR A 63 -5.25 -16.06 -14.94
C TYR A 63 -5.24 -16.71 -13.55
N PHE A 64 -5.85 -16.08 -12.55
CA PHE A 64 -5.68 -16.46 -11.14
C PHE A 64 -6.95 -16.96 -10.45
N MET A 65 -8.13 -16.82 -11.06
CA MET A 65 -9.41 -17.22 -10.46
C MET A 65 -9.47 -18.70 -10.04
N ASN A 66 -8.78 -19.60 -10.76
CA ASN A 66 -8.73 -21.04 -10.46
C ASN A 66 -7.40 -21.49 -9.85
N ARG A 67 -6.60 -20.58 -9.30
CA ARG A 67 -5.28 -20.86 -8.71
C ARG A 67 -5.30 -20.69 -7.20
N PRO A 68 -4.34 -21.29 -6.45
CA PRO A 68 -4.28 -21.11 -5.01
C PRO A 68 -4.17 -19.63 -4.64
N TRP A 69 -5.18 -19.14 -3.93
CA TRP A 69 -5.33 -17.74 -3.53
C TRP A 69 -4.13 -17.22 -2.71
N ARG A 70 -3.48 -18.10 -1.94
CA ARG A 70 -2.33 -17.75 -1.10
C ARG A 70 -1.16 -17.16 -1.89
N SER A 71 -0.83 -17.76 -3.03
CA SER A 71 0.29 -17.31 -3.88
C SER A 71 -0.03 -15.99 -4.57
N PHE A 72 -1.31 -15.72 -4.84
CA PHE A 72 -1.73 -14.45 -5.41
C PHE A 72 -1.69 -13.33 -4.35
N TYR A 73 -2.14 -13.59 -3.12
CA TYR A 73 -2.10 -12.57 -2.06
C TYR A 73 -0.70 -12.28 -1.55
N SER A 74 0.22 -13.24 -1.56
CA SER A 74 1.62 -12.96 -1.24
C SER A 74 2.26 -11.97 -2.22
N ALA A 75 1.70 -11.79 -3.42
CA ALA A 75 2.16 -10.77 -4.37
C ALA A 75 1.75 -9.34 -3.96
N CYS A 76 0.75 -9.16 -3.11
CA CYS A 76 0.30 -7.85 -2.61
C CYS A 76 1.44 -7.08 -1.91
N PRO A 77 2.01 -7.56 -0.78
CA PRO A 77 3.07 -6.82 -0.11
C PRO A 77 4.32 -6.67 -0.98
N LEU A 78 4.61 -7.64 -1.85
CA LEU A 78 5.74 -7.55 -2.77
C LEU A 78 5.58 -6.42 -3.79
N LEU A 79 4.41 -6.29 -4.39
CA LEU A 79 4.10 -5.22 -5.36
C LEU A 79 3.94 -3.85 -4.69
N LEU A 80 3.63 -3.81 -3.40
CA LEU A 80 3.67 -2.58 -2.62
C LEU A 80 5.11 -2.17 -2.30
N VAL A 81 5.88 -3.06 -1.68
CA VAL A 81 7.17 -2.74 -1.06
C VAL A 81 8.28 -2.60 -2.09
N VAL A 82 8.41 -3.54 -3.04
CA VAL A 82 9.56 -3.59 -3.95
C VAL A 82 9.62 -2.37 -4.88
N PRO A 83 8.56 -1.99 -5.62
CA PRO A 83 8.60 -0.83 -6.51
C PRO A 83 8.82 0.47 -5.73
N GLN A 84 8.22 0.59 -4.55
CA GLN A 84 8.34 1.78 -3.72
C GLN A 84 9.73 1.94 -3.09
N LEU A 85 10.38 0.84 -2.69
CA LEU A 85 11.78 0.86 -2.27
C LEU A 85 12.70 1.28 -3.42
N ILE A 86 12.48 0.74 -4.62
CA ILE A 86 13.28 1.10 -5.81
C ILE A 86 13.16 2.59 -6.10
N VAL A 87 11.93 3.13 -6.12
CA VAL A 87 11.71 4.58 -6.30
C VAL A 87 12.41 5.37 -5.20
N SER A 88 12.27 4.93 -3.95
CA SER A 88 12.81 5.67 -2.81
C SER A 88 14.33 5.77 -2.88
N ILE A 89 15.01 4.67 -3.22
CA ILE A 89 16.46 4.66 -3.41
C ILE A 89 16.87 5.54 -4.59
N LEU A 90 16.22 5.40 -5.75
CA LEU A 90 16.63 6.11 -6.97
C LEU A 90 16.37 7.61 -6.93
N VAL A 91 15.23 8.03 -6.36
CA VAL A 91 14.84 9.44 -6.26
C VAL A 91 15.61 10.14 -5.13
N SER A 92 15.80 9.48 -3.97
CA SER A 92 16.54 10.08 -2.86
C SER A 92 18.03 10.24 -3.17
N GLN A 93 18.63 9.28 -3.90
CA GLN A 93 20.06 9.34 -4.27
C GLN A 93 20.31 10.18 -5.53
N ASP A 94 19.28 10.83 -6.09
CA ASP A 94 19.41 11.74 -7.24
C ASP A 94 19.95 11.04 -8.50
N ILE A 95 19.64 9.75 -8.67
CA ILE A 95 20.05 8.96 -9.83
C ILE A 95 19.01 9.10 -10.96
N LEU A 96 17.72 8.98 -10.62
CA LEU A 96 16.59 9.08 -11.56
C LEU A 96 15.44 9.87 -10.93
N ARG A 97 15.38 11.18 -11.20
CA ARG A 97 14.29 12.09 -10.78
C ARG A 97 13.37 12.44 -11.95
N ASP A 98 12.86 11.39 -12.61
CA ASP A 98 11.89 11.55 -13.69
C ASP A 98 10.45 11.32 -13.20
N ARG A 99 9.56 12.21 -13.62
CA ARG A 99 8.13 12.20 -13.29
C ARG A 99 7.42 10.97 -13.86
N LEU A 100 7.78 10.56 -15.08
CA LEU A 100 7.18 9.37 -15.71
C LEU A 100 7.58 8.09 -14.99
N PHE A 101 8.86 8.00 -14.61
CA PHE A 101 9.38 6.88 -13.82
C PHE A 101 8.66 6.76 -12.47
N TYR A 102 8.56 7.87 -11.72
CA TYR A 102 7.84 7.91 -10.45
C TYR A 102 6.40 7.44 -10.62
N ARG A 103 5.70 7.96 -11.63
CA ARG A 103 4.30 7.62 -11.90
C ARG A 103 4.09 6.16 -12.28
N LEU A 104 4.96 5.58 -13.10
CA LEU A 104 4.85 4.17 -13.47
C LEU A 104 5.03 3.27 -12.25
N MET A 105 5.96 3.62 -11.37
CA MET A 105 6.23 2.84 -10.17
C MET A 105 5.12 2.97 -9.12
N THR A 106 4.46 4.12 -9.00
CA THR A 106 3.31 4.26 -8.10
C THR A 106 2.07 3.50 -8.56
N LEU A 107 1.93 3.17 -9.85
CA LEU A 107 0.82 2.33 -10.33
C LEU A 107 0.83 0.92 -9.71
N PHE A 108 2.00 0.39 -9.35
CA PHE A 108 2.08 -0.90 -8.67
C PHE A 108 1.42 -0.87 -7.28
N ASN A 109 1.34 0.29 -6.64
CA ASN A 109 0.58 0.44 -5.39
C ASN A 109 -0.93 0.20 -5.65
N SER A 110 -1.47 0.74 -6.74
CA SER A 110 -2.87 0.48 -7.13
C SER A 110 -3.11 -1.00 -7.44
N ALA A 111 -2.15 -1.66 -8.10
CA ALA A 111 -2.21 -3.10 -8.33
C ALA A 111 -2.20 -3.89 -7.01
N SER A 112 -1.30 -3.56 -6.09
CA SER A 112 -1.25 -4.14 -4.74
C SER A 112 -2.57 -3.95 -3.99
N PHE A 113 -3.11 -2.73 -3.99
CA PHE A 113 -4.41 -2.43 -3.38
C PHE A 113 -5.53 -3.31 -3.96
N ALA A 114 -5.57 -3.47 -5.28
CA ALA A 114 -6.56 -4.32 -5.94
C ALA A 114 -6.44 -5.79 -5.49
N ILE A 115 -5.21 -6.32 -5.40
CA ILE A 115 -4.95 -7.70 -4.95
C ILE A 115 -5.38 -7.86 -3.48
N GLY A 116 -5.02 -6.93 -2.61
CA GLY A 116 -5.42 -6.94 -1.21
C GLY A 116 -6.94 -6.85 -1.01
N TRP A 117 -7.61 -6.05 -1.83
CA TRP A 117 -9.07 -5.92 -1.81
C TRP A 117 -9.78 -7.20 -2.29
N ILE A 118 -9.34 -7.80 -3.40
CA ILE A 118 -9.86 -9.10 -3.86
C ILE A 118 -9.61 -10.15 -2.77
N GLY A 119 -8.44 -10.12 -2.13
CA GLY A 119 -8.07 -11.10 -1.11
C GLY A 119 -8.77 -10.99 0.22
N SER A 120 -9.30 -9.83 0.55
CA SER A 120 -10.16 -9.69 1.71
C SER A 120 -11.54 -10.30 1.47
N VAL A 121 -12.02 -10.34 0.23
CA VAL A 121 -13.39 -10.74 -0.11
C VAL A 121 -13.48 -12.21 -0.55
N VAL A 122 -12.71 -12.61 -1.56
CA VAL A 122 -12.89 -13.88 -2.28
C VAL A 122 -12.76 -15.13 -1.38
N PRO A 123 -11.73 -15.27 -0.53
CA PRO A 123 -11.57 -16.48 0.28
C PRO A 123 -12.69 -16.61 1.33
N LEU A 124 -13.20 -15.49 1.83
CA LEU A 124 -14.25 -15.49 2.83
C LEU A 124 -15.59 -15.90 2.20
N THR A 125 -15.88 -15.44 0.98
CA THR A 125 -17.09 -15.83 0.25
C THR A 125 -17.07 -17.31 -0.15
N GLU A 126 -15.91 -17.92 -0.36
CA GLU A 126 -15.81 -19.36 -0.69
C GLU A 126 -16.02 -20.30 0.52
N ILE A 127 -15.72 -19.83 1.74
CA ILE A 127 -15.72 -20.67 2.95
C ILE A 127 -17.01 -20.50 3.77
N ILE A 128 -17.69 -19.35 3.63
CA ILE A 128 -18.91 -19.04 4.37
C ILE A 128 -20.10 -19.86 3.87
N GLN A 129 -21.13 -19.99 4.71
CA GLN A 129 -22.39 -20.58 4.31
C GLN A 129 -23.10 -19.71 3.25
N GLU A 130 -23.61 -20.36 2.21
CA GLU A 130 -24.41 -19.74 1.16
C GLU A 130 -25.55 -18.88 1.77
N GLY A 131 -25.72 -17.67 1.24
CA GLY A 131 -26.70 -16.71 1.73
C GLY A 131 -26.18 -15.77 2.85
N SER A 132 -24.99 -16.01 3.40
CA SER A 132 -24.35 -15.10 4.39
C SER A 132 -23.18 -14.29 3.80
N GLU A 133 -22.85 -14.49 2.52
CA GLU A 133 -21.71 -13.84 1.85
C GLU A 133 -21.72 -12.32 1.97
N GLY A 134 -22.86 -11.67 1.70
CA GLY A 134 -22.97 -10.21 1.76
C GLY A 134 -22.71 -9.64 3.15
N ALA A 135 -23.15 -10.34 4.21
CA ALA A 135 -22.88 -9.93 5.59
C ALA A 135 -21.38 -10.01 5.91
N MET A 136 -20.69 -11.02 5.40
CA MET A 136 -19.24 -11.17 5.58
C MET A 136 -18.42 -10.13 4.82
N VAL A 137 -18.82 -9.80 3.60
CA VAL A 137 -18.18 -8.71 2.85
C VAL A 137 -18.36 -7.39 3.60
N GLY A 138 -19.57 -7.10 4.09
CA GLY A 138 -19.85 -5.90 4.90
C GLY A 138 -19.02 -5.84 6.19
N LEU A 139 -18.89 -6.97 6.89
CA LEU A 139 -18.04 -7.09 8.09
C LEU A 139 -16.57 -6.81 7.76
N THR A 140 -16.05 -7.39 6.69
CA THR A 140 -14.64 -7.26 6.28
C THR A 140 -14.32 -5.82 5.89
N LEU A 141 -15.22 -5.19 5.12
CA LEU A 141 -15.09 -3.78 4.74
C LEU A 141 -15.11 -2.86 5.97
N SER A 142 -16.01 -3.14 6.92
CA SER A 142 -16.10 -2.38 8.17
C SER A 142 -14.82 -2.51 9.00
N LEU A 143 -14.29 -3.73 9.13
CA LEU A 143 -13.01 -3.97 9.80
C LEU A 143 -11.86 -3.23 9.11
N TYR A 144 -11.81 -3.26 7.77
CA TYR A 144 -10.79 -2.54 7.01
C TYR A 144 -10.80 -1.04 7.32
N PHE A 145 -11.98 -0.40 7.29
CA PHE A 145 -12.09 1.03 7.60
C PHE A 145 -11.80 1.34 9.06
N LEU A 146 -12.27 0.53 10.01
CA LEU A 146 -11.99 0.73 11.44
C LEU A 146 -10.50 0.64 11.74
N VAL A 147 -9.81 -0.37 11.20
CA VAL A 147 -8.36 -0.54 11.35
C VAL A 147 -7.63 0.62 10.68
N GLY A 148 -8.04 1.01 9.46
CA GLY A 148 -7.45 2.15 8.76
C GLY A 148 -7.55 3.46 9.56
N ILE A 149 -8.73 3.78 10.09
CA ILE A 149 -8.95 4.97 10.92
C ILE A 149 -8.13 4.88 12.21
N PHE A 150 -8.10 3.70 12.86
CA PHE A 150 -7.32 3.48 14.07
C PHE A 150 -5.83 3.73 13.83
N VAL A 151 -5.26 3.14 12.78
CA VAL A 151 -3.84 3.33 12.42
C VAL A 151 -3.57 4.78 12.08
N GLN A 152 -4.38 5.41 11.22
CA GLN A 152 -4.18 6.80 10.84
C GLN A 152 -4.24 7.74 12.04
N THR A 153 -5.22 7.57 12.94
CA THR A 153 -5.36 8.42 14.13
C THR A 153 -4.17 8.27 15.08
N ASN A 154 -3.69 7.04 15.31
CA ASN A 154 -2.56 6.79 16.21
C ASN A 154 -1.20 7.10 15.56
N SER A 155 -1.13 7.13 14.22
CA SER A 155 0.10 7.48 13.48
C SER A 155 0.44 8.97 13.53
N VAL A 156 -0.55 9.82 13.79
CA VAL A 156 -0.37 11.27 13.91
C VAL A 156 0.57 11.58 15.07
N GLY A 157 1.63 12.35 14.80
CA GLY A 157 2.67 12.69 15.76
C GLY A 157 3.78 11.63 15.88
N LEU A 158 3.44 10.34 16.02
CA LEU A 158 4.46 9.28 16.13
C LEU A 158 5.30 9.12 14.86
N PHE A 159 4.66 9.23 13.68
CA PHE A 159 5.31 9.10 12.38
C PHE A 159 5.43 10.44 11.65
N GLU A 160 5.44 11.54 12.39
CA GLU A 160 5.66 12.86 11.83
C GLU A 160 7.08 12.96 11.25
N GLY A 161 7.21 13.42 10.00
CA GLY A 161 8.49 13.46 9.30
C GLY A 161 9.54 14.35 9.97
N SER A 162 9.10 15.39 10.67
CA SER A 162 9.94 16.29 11.48
C SER A 162 10.71 15.57 12.60
N ASN A 163 10.24 14.39 13.05
CA ASN A 163 10.96 13.56 14.01
C ASN A 163 12.14 12.79 13.40
N PHE A 164 12.20 12.65 12.07
CA PHE A 164 13.18 11.81 11.39
C PHE A 164 14.21 12.59 10.57
N TYR A 165 13.89 13.81 10.14
CA TYR A 165 14.78 14.65 9.34
C TYR A 165 14.49 16.14 9.56
N ASP A 166 15.50 16.99 9.30
CA ASP A 166 15.33 18.44 9.34
C ASP A 166 14.73 18.95 8.02
N VAL A 167 13.60 19.67 8.12
CA VAL A 167 12.86 20.22 6.98
C VAL A 167 13.69 21.27 6.23
N ALA A 168 14.53 22.03 6.94
CA ALA A 168 15.39 23.03 6.30
C ALA A 168 16.48 22.38 5.46
N GLU A 169 17.08 21.29 5.94
CA GLU A 169 18.10 20.55 5.19
C GLU A 169 17.50 19.78 3.99
N VAL A 170 16.27 19.29 4.10
CA VAL A 170 15.53 18.69 2.99
C VAL A 170 15.25 19.71 1.88
N ALA A 171 14.89 20.94 2.24
CA ALA A 171 14.64 22.01 1.27
C ALA A 171 15.90 22.40 0.48
N VAL A 172 17.08 22.27 1.11
CA VAL A 172 18.39 22.52 0.49
C VAL A 172 18.95 21.26 -0.21
N ASP A 173 18.26 20.12 -0.08
CA ASP A 173 18.62 18.84 -0.71
C ASP A 173 20.04 18.35 -0.34
N THR A 174 20.39 18.44 0.96
CA THR A 174 21.70 17.99 1.45
C THR A 174 21.83 16.46 1.41
N THR A 175 23.06 15.95 1.28
CA THR A 175 23.33 14.49 1.28
C THR A 175 22.92 13.81 2.58
N ARG A 176 22.97 14.52 3.71
CA ARG A 176 22.52 14.04 5.02
C ARG A 176 21.00 13.88 5.06
N ALA A 177 20.26 14.91 4.62
CA ALA A 177 18.80 14.88 4.56
C ALA A 177 18.28 13.78 3.63
N ARG A 178 18.92 13.57 2.46
CA ARG A 178 18.61 12.45 1.55
C ARG A 178 18.70 11.10 2.25
N GLY A 179 19.74 10.89 3.05
CA GLY A 179 19.94 9.66 3.81
C GLY A 179 18.93 9.45 4.93
N ASP A 180 18.55 10.51 5.64
CA ASP A 180 17.61 10.42 6.76
C ASP A 180 16.16 10.21 6.28
N VAL A 181 15.76 10.87 5.19
CA VAL A 181 14.48 10.61 4.49
C VAL A 181 14.42 9.16 3.99
N LEU A 182 15.50 8.66 3.37
CA LEU A 182 15.56 7.26 2.90
C LEU A 182 15.38 6.27 4.05
N LYS A 183 16.05 6.47 5.20
CA LYS A 183 15.92 5.58 6.37
C LYS A 183 14.49 5.54 6.89
N ALA A 184 13.82 6.70 6.96
CA ALA A 184 12.43 6.78 7.40
C ALA A 184 11.50 5.99 6.47
N LEU A 185 11.74 6.05 5.17
CA LEU A 185 10.99 5.29 4.17
C LEU A 185 11.27 3.79 4.23
N ILE A 186 12.55 3.40 4.37
CA ILE A 186 12.92 1.99 4.56
C ILE A 186 12.25 1.42 5.81
N LEU A 187 12.19 2.19 6.91
CA LEU A 187 11.47 1.79 8.11
C LEU A 187 9.98 1.59 7.81
N ASN A 188 9.35 2.52 7.08
CA ASN A 188 7.95 2.38 6.67
C ASN A 188 7.69 1.11 5.85
N TYR A 189 8.48 0.90 4.78
CA TYR A 189 8.32 -0.28 3.94
C TYR A 189 8.70 -1.58 4.66
N GLY A 190 9.62 -1.52 5.63
CA GLY A 190 9.93 -2.63 6.52
C GLY A 190 8.76 -3.03 7.41
N ILE A 191 7.98 -2.06 7.91
CA ILE A 191 6.73 -2.33 8.64
C ILE A 191 5.68 -2.94 7.69
N ASN A 192 5.54 -2.39 6.48
CA ASN A 192 4.62 -2.92 5.48
C ASN A 192 4.99 -4.35 5.04
N ALA A 193 6.26 -4.73 5.08
CA ALA A 193 6.71 -6.08 4.75
C ALA A 193 6.30 -7.15 5.79
N LEU A 194 5.79 -6.73 6.96
CA LEU A 194 5.25 -7.65 7.98
C LEU A 194 3.81 -8.08 7.71
N SER A 195 3.13 -7.51 6.70
CA SER A 195 1.80 -7.94 6.25
C SER A 195 1.89 -9.23 5.45
#